data_AF-A0A1N6IP17-F1
#
_entry.id   AF-A0A1N6IP17-F1
#
_cell.length_a   1.000
_cell.length_b   1.000
_cell.length_c   1.000
_cell.angle_alpha   90.00
_cell.angle_beta   90.00
_cell.angle_gamma   90.00
#
_symmetry.space_group_name_H-M   'P 1'
#
loop_
_entity.id
_entity.type
_entity.pdbx_description
1 polymer ?
#
loop_
_entity_poly.entity_id
_entity_poly.type
_entity_poly.pdbx_seq_one_letter_code
_entity_poly.pdbx_strand_id
1 'polypeptide(L)' 'MLDESNKQQLRKSQYVEMLRIELANPKARRYHAYRWCFLGSIDHWVPLHEHGSLVALIELYAKHLNEESFFELM' A
#
# COMPACT_ATOMS: atom_id res chain seq x y z
N MET A 1 24.08 3.33 14.50
CA MET A 1 24.45 4.70 14.09
C MET A 1 24.22 4.77 12.59
N LEU A 2 23.16 5.45 12.13
CA LEU A 2 22.86 5.54 10.70
C LEU A 2 23.86 6.50 10.04
N ASP A 3 24.49 6.04 8.95
CA ASP A 3 25.39 6.81 8.10
C ASP A 3 24.73 8.13 7.66
N GLU A 4 25.44 9.25 7.78
CA GLU A 4 24.99 10.59 7.38
C GLU A 4 24.55 10.65 5.91
N SER A 5 25.11 9.79 5.05
CA SER A 5 24.68 9.66 3.65
C SER A 5 23.23 9.18 3.55
N ASN A 6 22.81 8.26 4.43
CA ASN A 6 21.46 7.71 4.48
C ASN A 6 20.43 8.75 4.98
N LYS A 7 20.84 9.64 5.89
CA LYS A 7 20.01 10.75 6.39
C LYS A 7 19.71 11.81 5.33
N GLN A 8 20.66 12.07 4.42
CA GLN A 8 20.42 13.00 3.31
C GLN A 8 19.48 12.42 2.24
N GLN A 9 19.51 11.10 2.05
CA GLN A 9 18.64 10.40 1.09
C GLN A 9 17.17 10.37 1.55
N LEU A 10 16.92 10.18 2.85
CA LEU A 10 15.60 10.31 3.48
C LEU A 10 14.99 11.72 3.35
N ARG A 11 15.81 12.79 3.36
CA ARG A 11 15.30 14.17 3.13
C ARG A 11 14.78 14.41 1.72
N LYS A 12 15.08 13.52 0.77
CA LYS A 12 14.61 13.56 -0.63
C LYS A 12 13.60 12.46 -0.96
N SER A 13 13.19 11.63 0.00
CA SER A 13 12.18 10.60 -0.27
C SER A 13 10.85 11.29 -0.56
N GLN A 14 10.39 11.19 -1.81
CA GLN A 14 9.04 11.61 -2.15
C GLN A 14 8.06 10.62 -1.51
N TYR A 15 7.03 11.15 -0.85
CA TYR A 15 5.92 10.34 -0.40
C TYR A 15 5.22 9.76 -1.62
N VAL A 16 4.98 8.45 -1.62
CA VAL A 16 4.25 7.74 -2.67
C VAL A 16 3.13 6.94 -2.02
N GLU A 17 1.91 7.14 -2.51
CA GLU A 17 0.76 6.36 -2.07
C GLU A 17 0.89 4.94 -2.62
N MET A 18 1.14 3.96 -1.75
CA MET A 18 1.31 2.56 -2.16
C MET A 18 0.08 1.69 -1.93
N LEU A 19 -0.65 1.92 -0.83
CA LEU A 19 -1.83 1.16 -0.42
C LEU A 19 -3.00 2.12 -0.22
N ARG A 20 -4.14 1.77 -0.81
CA ARG A 20 -5.39 2.50 -0.65
C ARG A 20 -6.47 1.57 -0.13
N ILE A 21 -7.27 2.04 0.82
CA ILE A 21 -8.44 1.31 1.33
C ILE A 21 -9.67 2.19 1.13
N GLU A 22 -10.66 1.69 0.41
CA GLU A 22 -11.88 2.43 0.08
C GLU A 22 -13.10 1.75 0.72
N LEU A 23 -14.07 2.55 1.19
CA LEU A 23 -15.32 2.04 1.75
C LEU A 23 -16.23 1.55 0.62
N ALA A 24 -16.39 0.23 0.54
CA ALA A 24 -17.17 -0.43 -0.50
C ALA A 24 -18.66 -0.56 -0.14
N ASN A 25 -18.95 -0.85 1.12
CA ASN A 25 -20.31 -1.01 1.62
C ASN A 25 -20.47 -0.28 2.96
N PRO A 26 -21.07 0.92 2.98
CA PRO A 26 -21.26 1.70 4.20
C PRO A 26 -22.12 1.00 5.25
N LYS A 27 -23.18 0.28 4.82
CA LYS A 27 -24.10 -0.40 5.73
C LYS A 27 -23.43 -1.55 6.47
N ALA A 28 -22.63 -2.34 5.75
CA ALA A 28 -21.90 -3.47 6.30
C ALA A 28 -20.50 -3.12 6.82
N ARG A 29 -20.06 -1.86 6.66
CA ARG A 29 -18.68 -1.39 6.91
C ARG A 29 -17.63 -2.32 6.28
N ARG A 30 -17.81 -2.65 5.00
CA ARG A 30 -16.84 -3.42 4.23
C ARG A 30 -16.01 -2.50 3.34
N TYR A 31 -14.76 -2.89 3.18
CA TYR A 31 -13.75 -2.11 2.47
C TYR A 31 -13.08 -2.96 1.40
N HIS A 32 -12.58 -2.29 0.37
CA HIS A 32 -11.71 -2.85 -0.66
C HIS A 32 -10.30 -2.28 -0.46
N ALA A 33 -9.29 -3.13 -0.62
CA ALA A 33 -7.90 -2.70 -0.65
C ALA A 33 -7.39 -2.67 -2.10
N TYR A 34 -6.53 -1.70 -2.38
CA TYR A 34 -5.88 -1.53 -3.67
C TYR A 34 -4.40 -1.25 -3.46
N ARG A 35 -3.56 -1.75 -4.36
CA ARG A 35 -2.15 -1.40 -4.42
C ARG A 35 -1.85 -0.54 -5.63
N TRP A 36 -0.86 0.33 -5.52
CA TRP A 36 -0.34 1.07 -6.66
C TRP A 36 0.53 0.15 -7.54
N CYS A 37 0.29 0.18 -8.85
CA CYS A 37 1.12 -0.53 -9.82
C CYS A 37 2.15 0.43 -10.43
N PHE A 38 3.43 0.07 -10.33
CA PHE A 38 4.55 0.85 -10.91
C PHE A 38 5.01 0.29 -12.27
N LEU A 39 4.23 -0.60 -12.87
CA LEU A 39 4.62 -1.27 -14.11
C LEU A 39 4.37 -0.36 -15.32
N GLY A 40 5.44 0.27 -15.82
CA GLY A 40 5.45 0.97 -17.11
C GLY A 40 4.66 2.28 -17.12
N SER A 41 3.90 2.53 -18.20
CA SER A 41 3.11 3.77 -18.42
C SER A 41 1.71 3.73 -17.78
N ILE A 42 1.46 2.77 -16.88
CA ILE A 42 0.14 2.55 -16.29
C ILE A 42 0.23 2.77 -14.78
N ASP A 43 0.04 4.03 -14.40
CA ASP A 43 -0.13 4.50 -13.04
C ASP A 43 -1.57 4.24 -12.59
N HIS A 44 -1.86 3.04 -12.08
CA HIS A 44 -3.21 2.66 -11.67
C HIS A 44 -3.28 1.87 -10.35
N TRP A 45 -4.44 1.97 -9.70
CA TRP A 45 -4.81 1.20 -8.52
C TRP A 45 -5.29 -0.18 -8.93
N VAL A 46 -4.56 -1.22 -8.51
CA VAL A 46 -4.94 -2.60 -8.74
C VAL A 46 -5.69 -3.11 -7.50
N PRO A 47 -6.92 -3.63 -7.65
CA PRO A 47 -7.64 -4.21 -6.53
C PRO A 47 -6.91 -5.44 -6.01
N LEU A 48 -6.86 -5.57 -4.69
CA LEU A 48 -6.44 -6.79 -4.02
C LEU A 48 -7.66 -7.68 -3.79
N HIS A 49 -7.51 -9.00 -3.90
CA HIS A 49 -8.66 -9.93 -3.84
C HIS A 49 -9.44 -9.87 -2.51
N GLU A 50 -8.84 -9.44 -1.41
CA GLU A 50 -9.49 -9.48 -0.10
C GLU A 50 -10.41 -8.29 0.16
N HIS A 51 -11.55 -8.59 0.80
CA HIS A 51 -12.55 -7.62 1.20
C HIS A 51 -12.93 -7.88 2.65
N GLY A 52 -12.99 -6.84 3.48
CA GLY A 52 -13.17 -7.07 4.91
C GLY A 52 -13.40 -5.81 5.74
N SER A 53 -13.17 -5.94 7.04
CA SER A 53 -13.10 -4.79 7.94
C SER A 53 -11.81 -4.02 7.67
N LEU A 54 -11.80 -2.73 7.97
CA LEU A 54 -10.63 -1.88 7.82
C LEU A 54 -9.41 -2.43 8.58
N VAL A 55 -9.63 -2.89 9.82
CA VAL A 55 -8.56 -3.43 10.68
C VAL A 55 -7.93 -4.67 10.06
N ALA A 56 -8.74 -5.62 9.59
CA ALA A 56 -8.23 -6.85 8.98
C ALA A 56 -7.39 -6.57 7.72
N LEU A 57 -7.83 -5.63 6.88
CA LEU A 57 -7.07 -5.25 5.68
C LEU A 57 -5.76 -4.55 6.03
N ILE A 58 -5.73 -3.70 7.06
CA ILE A 58 -4.50 -3.04 7.53
C ILE A 58 -3.51 -4.08 8.06
N GLU A 59 -3.96 -4.98 8.95
CA GLU A 59 -3.10 -6.03 9.52
C GLU A 59 -2.54 -6.97 8.45
N LEU A 60 -3.35 -7.24 7.42
CA LEU A 60 -2.93 -8.08 6.31
C LEU A 60 -1.90 -7.40 5.41
N TYR A 61 -2.13 -6.14 5.02
CA TYR A 61 -1.36 -5.51 3.94
C TYR A 61 -0.28 -4.52 4.41
N ALA A 62 -0.46 -3.83 5.54
CA ALA A 62 0.48 -2.78 5.96
C ALA A 62 1.88 -3.33 6.24
N LYS A 63 1.98 -4.59 6.70
CA LYS A 63 3.26 -5.28 6.95
C LYS A 63 4.10 -5.52 5.69
N HIS A 64 3.49 -5.43 4.51
CA HIS A 64 4.18 -5.63 3.23
C HIS A 64 4.68 -4.30 2.66
N LEU A 65 4.29 -3.15 3.19
CA LEU A 65 4.71 -1.85 2.66
C LEU A 65 6.24 -1.71 2.68
N ASN A 66 6.80 -1.26 1.56
CA ASN A 66 8.25 -1.16 1.30
C ASN A 66 9.02 -2.49 1.23
N GLU A 67 8.32 -3.64 1.28
CA GLU A 67 8.92 -4.96 1.06
C GLU A 67 8.61 -5.45 -0.35
N GLU A 68 9.48 -6.29 -0.94
CA GLU A 68 9.24 -6.88 -2.27
C GLU A 68 7.92 -7.67 -2.33
N SER A 69 7.57 -8.32 -1.21
CA SER A 69 6.31 -9.06 -1.04
C SER A 69 5.05 -8.21 -1.30
N PHE A 70 5.13 -6.87 -1.25
CA PHE A 70 4.02 -5.99 -1.63
C PHE A 70 3.60 -6.18 -3.08
N PHE A 71 4.57 -6.39 -3.98
CA PHE A 71 4.31 -6.50 -5.42
C PHE A 71 3.80 -7.87 -5.83
N GLU A 72 3.94 -8.86 -4.95
CA GLU A 72 3.42 -10.22 -5.07
C GLU A 72 1.97 -10.34 -4.60
N LEU A 73 1.42 -9.31 -3.93
CA LEU A 73 0.02 -9.26 -3.53
C LEU A 73 -0.85 -9.24 -4.80
N MET A 74 -1.51 -10.37 -5.08
CA MET A 74 -2.61 -10.47 -6.04
C MET A 74 -3.89 -10.59 -5.26
#